data_AF-A0A6P6RDR5-F1
#
_entry.id   AF-A0A6P6RDR5-F1
#
_cell.length_a   1.000
_cell.length_b   1.000
_cell.length_c   1.000
_cell.angle_alpha   90.00
_cell.angle_beta   90.00
_cell.angle_gamma   90.00
#
_symmetry.space_group_name_H-M   'P 1'
#
loop_
_entity.id
_entity.type
_entity.pdbx_description
1 polymer ?
#
loop_
_entity_poly.entity_id
_entity_poly.type
_entity_poly.pdbx_seq_one_letter_code
_entity_poly.pdbx_strand_id
1 'polypeptide(L)'
;MVKHFGWTWIGAVRSDSDYGNNGMASFLKAAEREGICVEYSEAYYRTQPRSKLKRVADVIRKSSARVIVAFMAVGDIKFLLEELSQQPPPPMQWIGSEAWVTDPQMMRFNFCIGAVGFAIPRSVIPGFRNFLLDLSPEQALKFPLLTELWESSFSCSLKRQTGSSTGMPACYGTEDLRAIQNPYTDTSQLRISNMVYKATYAIAHALHSIICNEKQCDKNIKVEHRRVFDQLKRVNFTKNNYPVSFDTNGDPVARYELVNWQLKGDGSVDFVTVGQYDASKPKGQEFSLNRAIIWYDSSEKVPVSVCSDSCLPGTRKAVKNGRPVCCYDCINCADGEISNETGFTSAPVWIQNT
;
A
#
# COMPACT_ATOMS: atom_id res chain seq x y z
N MET A 1 -1.25 12.50 4.45
CA MET A 1 -0.65 12.56 3.10
C MET A 1 -1.44 13.44 2.15
N VAL A 2 -2.70 13.10 1.79
CA VAL A 2 -3.48 13.90 0.82
C VAL A 2 -3.58 15.39 1.23
N LYS A 3 -3.99 15.65 2.47
CA LYS A 3 -3.96 17.00 3.08
C LYS A 3 -2.58 17.66 3.03
N HIS A 4 -1.53 16.92 3.36
CA HIS A 4 -0.17 17.46 3.48
C HIS A 4 0.34 18.01 2.16
N PHE A 5 0.00 17.36 1.04
CA PHE A 5 0.37 17.79 -0.30
C PHE A 5 -0.67 18.72 -0.96
N GLY A 6 -1.70 19.15 -0.22
CA GLY A 6 -2.68 20.12 -0.71
C GLY A 6 -3.65 19.61 -1.76
N TRP A 7 -3.76 18.30 -1.97
CA TRP A 7 -4.73 17.74 -2.91
C TRP A 7 -6.14 17.79 -2.33
N THR A 8 -7.08 18.37 -3.08
CA THR A 8 -8.49 18.53 -2.66
C THR A 8 -9.48 17.83 -3.58
N TRP A 9 -9.00 17.29 -4.70
CA TRP A 9 -9.79 16.54 -5.67
C TRP A 9 -9.11 15.23 -6.01
N ILE A 10 -9.71 14.11 -5.62
CA ILE A 10 -9.10 12.78 -5.75
C ILE A 10 -10.08 11.76 -6.35
N GLY A 11 -9.52 10.76 -7.02
CA GLY A 11 -10.21 9.50 -7.30
C GLY A 11 -10.00 8.49 -6.17
N ALA A 12 -10.96 7.58 -5.98
CA ALA A 12 -10.84 6.48 -5.03
C ALA A 12 -11.21 5.15 -5.70
N VAL A 13 -10.37 4.14 -5.51
CA VAL A 13 -10.65 2.77 -5.94
C VAL A 13 -10.28 1.79 -4.83
N ARG A 14 -11.12 0.77 -4.64
CA ARG A 14 -10.94 -0.22 -3.56
C ARG A 14 -11.25 -1.64 -4.00
N SER A 15 -10.70 -2.60 -3.26
CA SER A 15 -11.17 -3.98 -3.34
C SER A 15 -12.62 -4.05 -2.85
N ASP A 16 -13.49 -4.72 -3.60
CA ASP A 16 -14.86 -5.02 -3.18
C ASP A 16 -14.85 -6.21 -2.21
N SER A 17 -14.25 -5.97 -1.04
CA SER A 17 -14.01 -6.91 0.07
C SER A 17 -13.94 -6.17 1.40
N ASP A 18 -13.98 -6.88 2.53
CA ASP A 18 -13.90 -6.26 3.86
C ASP A 18 -12.65 -5.39 4.05
N TYR A 19 -11.50 -5.82 3.50
CA TYR A 19 -10.27 -5.04 3.51
C TYR A 19 -10.43 -3.69 2.80
N GLY A 20 -10.90 -3.71 1.55
CA GLY A 20 -11.03 -2.50 0.74
C GLY A 20 -12.17 -1.60 1.19
N ASN A 21 -13.32 -2.18 1.53
CA ASN A 21 -14.51 -1.44 1.95
C ASN A 21 -14.30 -0.72 3.29
N ASN A 22 -13.77 -1.41 4.32
CA ASN A 22 -13.54 -0.79 5.63
C ASN A 22 -12.40 0.24 5.59
N GLY A 23 -11.30 -0.08 4.89
CA GLY A 23 -10.17 0.82 4.72
C GLY A 23 -10.57 2.10 3.98
N MET A 24 -11.27 1.98 2.86
CA MET A 24 -11.73 3.14 2.09
C MET A 24 -12.81 3.94 2.84
N ALA A 25 -13.76 3.29 3.52
CA ALA A 25 -14.76 4.02 4.32
C ALA A 25 -14.12 4.88 5.40
N SER A 26 -13.10 4.34 6.09
CA SER A 26 -12.32 5.07 7.09
C SER A 26 -11.56 6.25 6.48
N PHE A 27 -10.93 6.03 5.32
CA PHE A 27 -10.25 7.08 4.57
C PHE A 27 -11.21 8.19 4.10
N LEU A 28 -12.35 7.86 3.49
CA LEU A 28 -13.32 8.82 2.98
C LEU A 28 -13.89 9.69 4.10
N LYS A 29 -14.18 9.10 5.26
CA LYS A 29 -14.61 9.85 6.45
C LYS A 29 -13.54 10.82 6.97
N ALA A 30 -12.27 10.43 6.89
CA ALA A 30 -11.16 11.33 7.24
C ALA A 30 -10.98 12.43 6.18
N ALA A 31 -11.09 12.09 4.90
CA ALA A 31 -10.97 13.02 3.78
C ALA A 31 -12.04 14.12 3.85
N GLU A 32 -13.29 13.75 4.12
CA GLU A 32 -14.40 14.70 4.29
C GLU A 32 -14.13 15.71 5.42
N ARG A 33 -13.64 15.24 6.57
CA ARG A 33 -13.28 16.11 7.71
C ARG A 33 -12.14 17.07 7.40
N GLU A 34 -11.29 16.71 6.45
CA GLU A 34 -10.16 17.51 5.99
C GLU A 34 -10.52 18.37 4.75
N GLY A 35 -11.79 18.41 4.35
CA GLY A 35 -12.27 19.21 3.22
C GLY A 35 -11.83 18.70 1.85
N ILE A 36 -11.50 17.41 1.74
CA ILE A 36 -11.08 16.77 0.50
C ILE A 36 -12.31 16.17 -0.19
N CYS A 37 -12.53 16.52 -1.45
CA CYS A 37 -13.63 15.97 -2.26
C CYS A 37 -13.15 14.82 -3.14
N VAL A 38 -14.07 13.89 -3.42
CA VAL A 38 -13.82 12.65 -4.16
C VAL A 38 -14.65 12.68 -5.43
N GLU A 39 -14.00 12.61 -6.60
CA GLU A 39 -14.67 12.64 -7.90
C GLU A 39 -15.46 11.36 -8.18
N TYR A 40 -14.84 10.21 -7.87
CA TYR A 40 -15.43 8.90 -8.00
C TYR A 40 -14.92 7.97 -6.91
N SER A 41 -15.73 6.97 -6.55
CA SER A 41 -15.37 5.92 -5.59
C SER A 41 -15.80 4.56 -6.12
N GLU A 42 -14.90 3.87 -6.80
CA GLU A 42 -15.18 2.60 -7.45
C GLU A 42 -14.72 1.41 -6.61
N ALA A 43 -15.43 0.28 -6.76
CA ALA A 43 -15.09 -0.97 -6.09
C ALA A 43 -15.04 -2.13 -7.10
N TYR A 44 -13.99 -2.94 -7.01
CA TYR A 44 -13.80 -4.10 -7.87
C TYR A 44 -13.21 -5.28 -7.10
N TYR A 45 -13.64 -6.49 -7.42
CA TYR A 45 -13.07 -7.74 -6.91
C TYR A 45 -12.74 -8.67 -8.07
N ARG A 46 -11.59 -9.34 -8.03
CA ARG A 46 -11.02 -10.12 -9.14
C ARG A 46 -11.91 -11.21 -9.75
N THR A 47 -12.91 -11.72 -9.02
CA THR A 47 -13.85 -12.73 -9.56
C THR A 47 -15.05 -12.10 -10.27
N GLN A 48 -15.18 -10.78 -10.26
CA GLN A 48 -16.27 -10.08 -10.93
C GLN A 48 -16.05 -10.03 -12.45
N PRO A 49 -17.13 -9.92 -13.24
CA PRO A 49 -17.04 -9.94 -14.70
C PRO A 49 -16.10 -8.86 -15.26
N ARG A 50 -15.41 -9.16 -16.36
CA ARG A 50 -14.54 -8.21 -17.08
C ARG A 50 -15.28 -6.92 -17.45
N SER A 51 -16.59 -6.96 -17.70
CA SER A 51 -17.39 -5.77 -17.98
C SER A 51 -17.41 -4.78 -16.81
N LYS A 52 -17.37 -5.25 -15.55
CA LYS A 52 -17.26 -4.37 -14.37
C LYS A 52 -15.85 -3.78 -14.27
N LEU A 53 -14.82 -4.60 -14.46
CA LEU A 53 -13.42 -4.15 -14.49
C LEU A 53 -13.21 -3.03 -15.51
N LYS A 54 -13.72 -3.22 -16.74
CA LYS A 54 -13.64 -2.23 -17.81
C LYS A 54 -14.36 -0.94 -17.44
N ARG A 55 -15.55 -1.00 -16.83
CA ARG A 55 -16.25 0.22 -16.35
C ARG A 55 -15.42 1.00 -15.33
N VAL A 56 -14.81 0.32 -14.36
CA VAL A 56 -13.93 0.97 -13.36
C VAL A 56 -12.72 1.61 -14.05
N ALA A 57 -12.08 0.91 -14.97
CA ALA A 57 -10.97 1.46 -15.75
C ALA A 57 -11.41 2.67 -16.59
N ASP A 58 -12.59 2.65 -17.19
CA ASP A 58 -13.14 3.75 -17.99
C ASP A 58 -13.46 4.98 -17.14
N VAL A 59 -13.92 4.81 -15.89
CA VAL A 59 -14.09 5.91 -14.93
C VAL A 59 -12.73 6.56 -14.64
N ILE A 60 -11.70 5.76 -14.35
CA ILE A 60 -10.35 6.25 -14.09
C ILE A 60 -9.78 7.01 -15.29
N ARG A 61 -9.97 6.50 -16.52
CA ARG A 61 -9.51 7.15 -17.76
C ARG A 61 -10.15 8.52 -18.01
N LYS A 62 -11.42 8.67 -17.64
CA LYS A 62 -12.21 9.90 -17.88
C LYS A 62 -12.09 10.94 -16.75
N SER A 63 -11.44 10.57 -15.65
CA SER A 63 -11.27 11.39 -14.45
C SER A 63 -10.56 12.71 -14.72
N SER A 64 -11.05 13.78 -14.09
CA SER A 64 -10.36 15.07 -14.02
C SER A 64 -9.32 15.11 -12.88
N ALA A 65 -9.52 14.32 -11.81
CA ALA A 65 -8.55 14.15 -10.74
C ALA A 65 -7.24 13.58 -11.28
N ARG A 66 -6.13 14.08 -10.73
CA ARG A 66 -4.75 13.67 -11.03
C ARG A 66 -4.13 12.88 -9.89
N VAL A 67 -4.88 12.62 -8.83
CA VAL A 67 -4.46 11.81 -7.68
C VAL A 67 -5.51 10.72 -7.47
N ILE A 68 -5.08 9.47 -7.34
CA ILE A 68 -5.95 8.33 -7.08
C ILE A 68 -5.49 7.58 -5.83
N VAL A 69 -6.40 7.37 -4.88
CA VAL A 69 -6.19 6.51 -3.72
C VAL A 69 -6.68 5.11 -4.04
N ALA A 70 -5.76 4.15 -4.14
CA ALA A 70 -6.04 2.77 -4.48
C ALA A 70 -5.83 1.86 -3.25
N PHE A 71 -6.92 1.65 -2.49
CA PHE A 71 -6.92 0.78 -1.32
C PHE A 71 -7.37 -0.63 -1.70
N MET A 72 -6.46 -1.38 -2.32
CA MET A 72 -6.75 -2.65 -2.98
C MET A 72 -5.78 -3.74 -2.54
N ALA A 73 -6.24 -4.98 -2.49
CA ALA A 73 -5.37 -6.14 -2.34
C ALA A 73 -4.56 -6.38 -3.63
N VAL A 74 -3.36 -6.97 -3.51
CA VAL A 74 -2.46 -7.29 -4.64
C VAL A 74 -3.20 -7.95 -5.81
N GLY A 75 -4.02 -8.95 -5.50
CA GLY A 75 -4.75 -9.70 -6.51
C GLY A 75 -5.73 -8.85 -7.30
N ASP A 76 -6.40 -7.88 -6.66
CA ASP A 76 -7.44 -7.06 -7.32
C ASP A 76 -6.82 -5.90 -8.12
N ILE A 77 -5.82 -5.22 -7.55
CA ILE A 77 -5.12 -4.12 -8.25
C ILE A 77 -4.39 -4.64 -9.49
N LYS A 78 -3.83 -5.87 -9.45
CA LYS A 78 -3.18 -6.50 -10.60
C LYS A 78 -4.09 -6.51 -11.83
N PHE A 79 -5.32 -7.01 -11.69
CA PHE A 79 -6.28 -7.06 -12.81
C PHE A 79 -6.67 -5.66 -13.28
N LEU A 80 -6.82 -4.69 -12.36
CA LEU A 80 -7.13 -3.31 -12.72
C LEU A 80 -5.99 -2.68 -13.53
N LEU A 81 -4.74 -2.86 -13.10
CA LEU A 81 -3.57 -2.34 -13.82
C LEU A 81 -3.37 -3.04 -15.17
N GLU A 82 -3.67 -4.34 -15.30
CA GLU A 82 -3.67 -5.06 -16.58
C GLU A 82 -4.77 -4.57 -17.54
N GLU A 83 -5.96 -4.23 -17.04
CA GLU A 83 -7.00 -3.63 -17.88
C GLU A 83 -6.65 -2.20 -18.28
N LEU A 84 -6.06 -1.42 -17.36
CA LEU A 84 -5.57 -0.07 -17.65
C LEU A 84 -4.39 -0.08 -18.64
N SER A 85 -3.52 -1.08 -18.62
CA SER A 85 -2.39 -1.15 -19.55
C SER A 85 -2.80 -1.32 -21.01
N GLN A 86 -4.01 -1.84 -21.29
CA GLN A 86 -4.54 -1.92 -22.67
C GLN A 86 -4.77 -0.52 -23.28
N GLN A 87 -5.16 0.45 -22.45
CA GLN A 87 -5.32 1.85 -22.82
C GLN A 87 -4.98 2.69 -21.59
N PRO A 88 -3.71 3.10 -21.44
CA PRO A 88 -3.25 3.80 -20.25
C PRO A 88 -4.07 5.06 -19.98
N PRO A 89 -4.35 5.37 -18.69
CA PRO A 89 -5.01 6.61 -18.34
C PRO A 89 -4.07 7.81 -18.54
N PRO A 90 -4.58 9.06 -18.44
CA PRO A 90 -3.73 10.22 -18.32
C PRO A 90 -2.73 10.07 -17.15
N PRO A 91 -1.59 10.80 -17.18
CA PRO A 91 -0.65 10.79 -16.06
C PRO A 91 -1.34 11.14 -14.74
N MET A 92 -1.16 10.27 -13.73
CA MET A 92 -1.80 10.39 -12.42
C MET A 92 -0.87 9.95 -11.31
N GLN A 93 -0.99 10.62 -10.17
CA GLN A 93 -0.33 10.27 -8.94
C GLN A 93 -1.08 9.13 -8.25
N TRP A 94 -0.47 7.94 -8.23
CA TRP A 94 -1.01 6.79 -7.51
C TRP A 94 -0.63 6.86 -6.04
N ILE A 95 -1.64 6.67 -5.18
CA ILE A 95 -1.50 6.46 -3.74
C ILE A 95 -1.85 5.00 -3.43
N GLY A 96 -0.83 4.20 -3.14
CA GLY A 96 -1.00 2.77 -2.88
C GLY A 96 -1.20 2.43 -1.41
N SER A 97 -2.01 1.39 -1.17
CA SER A 97 -2.08 0.75 0.13
C SER A 97 -0.89 -0.18 0.36
N GLU A 98 -0.69 -0.52 1.62
CA GLU A 98 0.34 -1.44 2.10
C GLU A 98 0.39 -2.76 1.36
N ALA A 99 -0.77 -3.26 0.96
CA ALA A 99 -0.87 -4.54 0.29
C ALA A 99 -0.05 -4.60 -1.01
N TRP A 100 -0.01 -3.52 -1.81
CA TRP A 100 0.51 -3.58 -3.18
C TRP A 100 1.64 -2.60 -3.52
N VAL A 101 1.81 -1.52 -2.74
CA VAL A 101 2.77 -0.47 -3.10
C VAL A 101 4.23 -0.93 -3.09
N THR A 102 4.55 -2.05 -2.44
CA THR A 102 5.88 -2.67 -2.44
C THR A 102 5.89 -4.05 -3.09
N ASP A 103 4.88 -4.39 -3.89
CA ASP A 103 4.83 -5.65 -4.62
C ASP A 103 5.65 -5.54 -5.93
N PRO A 104 6.73 -6.32 -6.11
CA PRO A 104 7.58 -6.24 -7.29
C PRO A 104 6.86 -6.50 -8.61
N GLN A 105 5.78 -7.30 -8.61
CA GLN A 105 5.00 -7.60 -9.82
C GLN A 105 4.25 -6.36 -10.34
N MET A 106 4.05 -5.34 -9.49
CA MET A 106 3.39 -4.11 -9.91
C MET A 106 4.34 -3.16 -10.65
N MET A 107 5.67 -3.33 -10.51
CA MET A 107 6.67 -2.48 -11.16
C MET A 107 6.67 -2.56 -12.69
N ARG A 108 6.04 -3.59 -13.28
CA ARG A 108 5.86 -3.71 -14.73
C ARG A 108 4.89 -2.68 -15.32
N PHE A 109 4.12 -2.00 -14.48
CA PHE A 109 3.15 -0.99 -14.89
C PHE A 109 3.78 0.40 -14.82
N ASN A 110 4.51 0.79 -15.87
CA ASN A 110 5.28 2.04 -15.91
C ASN A 110 4.42 3.31 -15.71
N PHE A 111 3.12 3.27 -15.99
CA PHE A 111 2.21 4.40 -15.71
C PHE A 111 1.94 4.62 -14.20
N CYS A 112 2.47 3.76 -13.34
CA CYS A 112 2.51 3.93 -11.88
C CYS A 112 3.87 4.44 -11.38
N ILE A 113 4.84 4.76 -12.25
CA ILE A 113 6.07 5.43 -11.83
C ILE A 113 5.73 6.71 -11.06
N GLY A 114 6.47 6.98 -9.99
CA GLY A 114 6.17 8.05 -9.05
C GLY A 114 5.08 7.72 -8.04
N ALA A 115 4.46 6.52 -8.08
CA ALA A 115 3.53 6.08 -7.04
C ALA A 115 4.11 6.25 -5.64
N VAL A 116 3.24 6.58 -4.68
CA VAL A 116 3.60 6.76 -3.27
C VAL A 116 2.64 5.95 -2.41
N GLY A 117 3.09 5.38 -1.30
CA GLY A 117 2.18 4.71 -0.38
C GLY A 117 2.85 4.24 0.89
N PHE A 118 2.04 3.75 1.81
CA PHE A 118 2.50 3.29 3.11
C PHE A 118 2.78 1.80 3.04
N ALA A 119 3.98 1.39 3.42
CA ALA A 119 4.39 -0.01 3.48
C ALA A 119 4.75 -0.39 4.92
N ILE A 120 4.54 -1.66 5.28
CA ILE A 120 5.05 -2.20 6.55
C ILE A 120 6.57 -2.05 6.56
N PRO A 121 7.20 -1.59 7.66
CA PRO A 121 8.63 -1.35 7.68
C PRO A 121 9.44 -2.60 7.33
N ARG A 122 10.46 -2.41 6.50
CA ARG A 122 11.30 -3.50 6.00
C ARG A 122 12.16 -4.04 7.14
N SER A 123 12.35 -5.36 7.19
CA SER A 123 13.28 -5.97 8.14
C SER A 123 14.25 -6.92 7.45
N VAL A 124 15.44 -7.02 8.04
CA VAL A 124 16.40 -8.07 7.71
C VAL A 124 16.16 -9.22 8.69
N ILE A 125 15.91 -10.42 8.15
CA ILE A 125 15.78 -11.64 8.95
C ILE A 125 17.04 -12.48 8.71
N PRO A 126 18.04 -12.45 9.63
CA PRO A 126 19.29 -13.17 9.44
C PRO A 126 19.08 -14.66 9.20
N GLY A 127 19.78 -15.22 8.21
CA GLY A 127 19.68 -16.64 7.84
C GLY A 127 18.44 -17.03 7.04
N PHE A 128 17.41 -16.17 6.96
CA PHE A 128 16.14 -16.54 6.29
C PHE A 128 16.32 -16.79 4.79
N ARG A 129 17.11 -15.96 4.10
CA ARG A 129 17.45 -16.19 2.69
C ARG A 129 18.10 -17.56 2.50
N ASN A 130 19.10 -17.89 3.31
CA ASN A 130 19.80 -19.17 3.21
C ASN A 130 18.84 -20.33 3.47
N PHE A 131 17.96 -20.21 4.47
CA PHE A 131 16.93 -21.20 4.76
C PHE A 131 15.96 -21.41 3.58
N LEU A 132 15.49 -20.33 2.93
CA LEU A 132 14.57 -20.44 1.79
C LEU A 132 15.22 -21.11 0.57
N LEU A 133 16.50 -20.80 0.33
CA LEU A 133 17.25 -21.28 -0.83
C LEU A 133 17.89 -22.66 -0.61
N ASP A 134 17.96 -23.12 0.64
CA ASP A 134 18.40 -24.46 1.01
C ASP A 134 17.22 -25.46 0.98
N LEU A 135 16.45 -25.42 -0.10
CA LEU A 135 15.38 -26.39 -0.38
C LEU A 135 15.94 -27.43 -1.35
N SER A 136 15.90 -28.71 -0.98
CA SER A 136 16.27 -29.81 -1.90
C SER A 136 15.03 -30.41 -2.59
N PRO A 137 15.19 -31.09 -3.74
CA PRO A 137 14.11 -31.84 -4.38
C PRO A 137 13.40 -32.82 -3.42
N GLU A 138 14.15 -33.51 -2.56
CA GLU A 138 13.62 -34.47 -1.59
C GLU A 138 12.80 -33.78 -0.49
N GLN A 139 13.21 -32.58 -0.08
CA GLN A 139 12.45 -31.77 0.86
C GLN A 139 11.18 -31.21 0.20
N ALA A 140 11.27 -30.76 -1.05
CA ALA A 140 10.15 -30.24 -1.81
C ALA A 140 9.04 -31.31 -2.01
N LEU A 141 9.41 -32.57 -2.23
CA LEU A 141 8.48 -33.69 -2.36
C LEU A 141 7.68 -34.00 -1.07
N LYS A 142 8.12 -33.54 0.10
CA LYS A 142 7.43 -33.80 1.38
C LYS A 142 6.15 -32.99 1.54
N PHE A 143 6.02 -31.87 0.82
CA PHE A 143 4.89 -30.96 0.95
C PHE A 143 4.35 -30.56 -0.42
N PRO A 144 3.04 -30.73 -0.70
CA PRO A 144 2.46 -30.42 -2.01
C PRO A 144 2.76 -29.00 -2.52
N LEU A 145 2.71 -28.00 -1.63
CA LEU A 145 3.00 -26.61 -2.00
C LEU A 145 4.46 -26.39 -2.38
N LEU A 146 5.41 -27.09 -1.74
CA LEU A 146 6.82 -26.99 -2.10
C LEU A 146 7.12 -27.76 -3.39
N THR A 147 6.40 -28.85 -3.64
CA THR A 147 6.44 -29.54 -4.94
C THR A 147 5.99 -28.60 -6.06
N GLU A 148 4.82 -27.95 -5.92
CA GLU A 148 4.32 -26.98 -6.90
C GLU A 148 5.28 -25.79 -7.09
N LEU A 149 5.84 -25.26 -6.00
CA LEU A 149 6.86 -24.21 -6.06
C LEU A 149 8.08 -24.65 -6.88
N TRP A 150 8.60 -25.85 -6.64
CA TRP A 150 9.77 -26.37 -7.34
C TRP A 150 9.48 -26.58 -8.82
N GLU A 151 8.38 -27.29 -9.12
CA GLU A 151 7.96 -27.60 -10.48
C GLU A 151 7.67 -26.34 -11.30
N SER A 152 7.01 -25.34 -10.70
CA SER A 152 6.76 -24.05 -11.36
C SER A 152 8.02 -23.21 -11.54
N SER A 153 8.95 -23.25 -10.57
CA SER A 153 10.21 -22.50 -10.63
C SER A 153 11.15 -22.99 -11.72
N PHE A 154 11.21 -24.31 -11.95
CA PHE A 154 12.12 -24.93 -12.92
C PHE A 154 11.41 -25.45 -14.18
N SER A 155 10.09 -25.29 -14.27
CA SER A 155 9.27 -25.80 -15.39
C SER A 155 9.50 -27.29 -15.68
N CYS A 156 9.55 -28.09 -14.61
CA CYS A 156 9.83 -29.52 -14.65
C CYS A 156 8.90 -30.29 -13.69
N SER A 157 8.87 -31.62 -13.78
CA SER A 157 8.08 -32.50 -12.91
C SER A 157 9.00 -33.29 -11.96
N LEU A 158 8.81 -33.13 -10.65
CA LEU A 158 9.55 -33.86 -9.61
C LEU A 158 9.03 -35.29 -9.49
N LYS A 159 7.72 -35.47 -9.68
CA LYS A 159 7.12 -36.80 -9.74
C LYS A 159 7.29 -37.36 -11.15
N ARG A 160 8.11 -38.40 -11.30
CA ARG A 160 8.09 -39.25 -12.50
C ARG A 160 6.77 -40.01 -12.55
N GLN A 161 5.72 -39.38 -13.05
CA GLN A 161 4.50 -40.09 -13.39
C GLN A 161 4.71 -40.75 -14.75
N THR A 162 4.90 -42.07 -14.75
CA THR A 162 4.68 -42.90 -15.95
C THR A 162 3.23 -42.69 -16.41
N GLY A 163 3.03 -41.82 -17.41
CA GLY A 163 1.71 -41.53 -17.99
C GLY A 163 1.09 -40.15 -17.65
N SER A 164 1.81 -39.19 -17.06
CA SER A 164 1.25 -37.84 -16.89
C SER A 164 1.14 -37.09 -18.22
N SER A 165 -0.08 -36.65 -18.53
CA SER A 165 -0.51 -35.88 -19.69
C SER A 165 -0.06 -34.41 -19.70
N THR A 166 0.86 -33.99 -18.81
CA THR A 166 1.23 -32.57 -18.62
C THR A 166 2.34 -32.07 -19.53
N GLY A 167 3.03 -32.94 -20.29
CA GLY A 167 4.06 -32.54 -21.26
C GLY A 167 5.32 -31.88 -20.67
N MET A 168 5.43 -31.76 -19.34
CA MET A 168 6.62 -31.18 -18.69
C MET A 168 7.78 -32.18 -18.58
N PRO A 169 9.03 -31.76 -18.81
CA PRO A 169 10.20 -32.61 -18.64
C PRO A 169 10.40 -33.01 -17.18
N ALA A 170 11.06 -34.14 -16.93
CA ALA A 170 11.45 -34.53 -15.57
C ALA A 170 12.54 -33.58 -15.03
N CYS A 171 12.47 -33.24 -13.74
CA CYS A 171 13.55 -32.50 -13.09
C CYS A 171 14.83 -33.36 -13.03
N TYR A 172 15.98 -32.71 -13.16
CA TYR A 172 17.31 -33.34 -13.16
C TYR A 172 17.81 -33.63 -11.74
N GLY A 173 17.33 -32.90 -10.73
CA GLY A 173 17.74 -33.01 -9.33
C GLY A 173 18.97 -32.17 -8.99
N THR A 174 19.54 -31.44 -9.95
CA THR A 174 20.69 -30.54 -9.79
C THR A 174 20.30 -29.07 -9.82
N GLU A 175 19.01 -28.76 -9.90
CA GLU A 175 18.50 -27.40 -9.93
C GLU A 175 18.76 -26.67 -8.60
N ASP A 176 19.14 -25.39 -8.68
CA ASP A 176 19.43 -24.56 -7.50
C ASP A 176 18.57 -23.29 -7.52
N LEU A 177 17.80 -23.06 -6.47
CA LEU A 177 16.98 -21.86 -6.30
C LEU A 177 17.82 -20.58 -6.23
N ARG A 178 19.12 -20.67 -5.92
CA ARG A 178 20.04 -19.52 -5.96
C ARG A 178 20.25 -18.98 -7.37
N ALA A 179 20.00 -19.79 -8.40
CA ALA A 179 20.18 -19.41 -9.80
C ALA A 179 18.95 -18.70 -10.40
N ILE A 180 17.83 -18.63 -9.69
CA ILE A 180 16.59 -18.06 -10.20
C ILE A 180 16.19 -16.79 -9.43
N GLN A 181 15.65 -15.82 -10.17
CA GLN A 181 15.08 -14.60 -9.62
C GLN A 181 13.56 -14.65 -9.74
N ASN A 182 12.86 -14.83 -8.62
CA ASN A 182 11.40 -14.82 -8.56
C ASN A 182 10.93 -14.27 -7.20
N PRO A 183 9.62 -14.06 -6.98
CA PRO A 183 9.12 -13.51 -5.71
C PRO A 183 9.43 -14.35 -4.45
N TYR A 184 9.72 -15.65 -4.60
CA TYR A 184 10.13 -16.52 -3.48
C TYR A 184 11.62 -16.31 -3.12
N THR A 185 12.48 -16.17 -4.13
CA THR A 185 13.92 -15.98 -3.93
C THR A 185 14.30 -14.52 -3.67
N ASP A 186 13.41 -13.56 -3.93
CA ASP A 186 13.60 -12.16 -3.60
C ASP A 186 13.35 -11.86 -2.12
N THR A 187 14.43 -11.61 -1.39
CA THR A 187 14.40 -11.24 0.04
C THR A 187 14.63 -9.74 0.26
N SER A 188 14.52 -8.90 -0.77
CA SER A 188 14.78 -7.47 -0.67
C SER A 188 13.66 -6.69 0.03
N GLN A 189 12.42 -7.19 0.00
CA GLN A 189 11.22 -6.56 0.57
C GLN A 189 10.53 -7.44 1.63
N LEU A 190 11.28 -7.99 2.59
CA LEU A 190 10.73 -8.76 3.72
C LEU A 190 9.92 -7.85 4.68
N ARG A 191 8.67 -7.57 4.32
CA ARG A 191 7.72 -6.72 5.04
C ARG A 191 6.60 -7.55 5.68
N ILE A 192 5.80 -8.25 4.88
CA ILE A 192 4.81 -9.21 5.37
C ILE A 192 5.50 -10.37 6.11
N SER A 193 6.58 -10.90 5.55
CA SER A 193 7.39 -11.96 6.19
C SER A 193 7.93 -11.53 7.55
N ASN A 194 8.24 -10.23 7.72
CA ASN A 194 8.62 -9.68 9.03
C ASN A 194 7.45 -9.73 10.03
N MET A 195 6.22 -9.44 9.60
CA MET A 195 5.06 -9.59 10.49
C MET A 195 4.81 -11.04 10.88
N VAL A 196 4.93 -11.99 9.94
CA VAL A 196 4.85 -13.44 10.25
C VAL A 196 5.93 -13.84 11.25
N TYR A 197 7.17 -13.40 11.02
CA TYR A 197 8.29 -13.65 11.93
C TYR A 197 8.02 -13.11 13.35
N LYS A 198 7.54 -11.87 13.45
CA LYS A 198 7.17 -11.26 14.74
C LYS A 198 6.02 -11.99 15.43
N ALA A 199 5.00 -12.41 14.68
CA ALA A 199 3.87 -13.16 15.22
C ALA A 199 4.31 -14.50 15.82
N THR A 200 5.19 -15.23 15.13
CA THR A 200 5.78 -16.47 15.65
C THR A 200 6.56 -16.22 16.94
N TYR A 201 7.35 -15.15 17.00
CA TYR A 201 8.05 -14.78 18.23
C TYR A 201 7.09 -14.37 19.35
N ALA A 202 6.00 -13.65 19.06
CA ALA A 202 5.02 -13.30 20.08
C ALA A 202 4.39 -14.55 20.72
N ILE A 203 4.03 -15.55 19.90
CA ILE A 203 3.55 -16.85 20.39
C ILE A 203 4.63 -17.57 21.19
N ALA A 204 5.87 -17.59 20.71
CA ALA A 204 6.99 -18.20 21.43
C ALA A 204 7.24 -17.55 22.80
N HIS A 205 7.19 -16.21 22.88
CA HIS A 205 7.31 -15.47 24.14
C HIS A 205 6.15 -15.77 25.10
N ALA A 206 4.91 -15.85 24.58
CA ALA A 206 3.74 -16.21 25.39
C ALA A 206 3.79 -17.66 25.90
N LEU A 207 4.30 -18.59 25.09
CA LEU A 207 4.52 -19.98 25.53
C LEU A 207 5.64 -20.03 26.58
N HIS A 208 6.75 -19.33 26.32
CA HIS A 208 7.90 -19.28 27.21
C HIS A 208 7.50 -18.76 28.61
N SER A 209 6.65 -17.74 28.70
CA SER A 209 6.17 -17.24 30.00
C SER A 209 5.27 -18.21 30.77
N ILE A 210 4.72 -19.24 30.11
CA ILE A 210 3.92 -20.30 30.75
C ILE A 210 4.82 -21.42 31.24
N ILE A 211 5.78 -21.85 30.42
CA ILE A 211 6.60 -23.03 30.69
C ILE A 211 7.88 -22.72 31.45
N CYS A 212 8.35 -21.47 31.41
CA CYS A 212 9.59 -21.04 32.03
C CYS A 212 9.34 -19.98 33.11
N ASN A 213 10.10 -20.07 34.19
CA ASN A 213 10.32 -18.98 35.14
C ASN A 213 11.78 -18.49 35.03
N GLU A 214 12.21 -17.56 35.89
CA GLU A 214 13.55 -16.96 35.85
C GLU A 214 14.72 -17.97 35.92
N LYS A 215 14.48 -19.20 36.41
CA LYS A 215 15.55 -20.17 36.72
C LYS A 215 15.43 -21.49 35.97
N GLN A 216 14.23 -21.89 35.57
CA GLN A 216 13.98 -23.20 34.95
C GLN A 216 12.76 -23.21 34.03
N CYS A 217 12.76 -24.15 33.10
CA CYS A 217 11.65 -24.43 32.20
C CYS A 217 11.12 -25.85 32.45
N ASP A 218 9.84 -25.99 32.75
CA ASP A 218 9.18 -27.28 32.87
C ASP A 218 8.38 -27.58 31.60
N LYS A 219 8.89 -28.53 30.81
CA LYS A 219 8.28 -28.97 29.55
C LYS A 219 7.06 -29.88 29.76
N ASN A 220 6.82 -30.35 30.98
CA ASN A 220 5.66 -31.20 31.30
C ASN A 220 4.39 -30.39 31.58
N ILE A 221 4.50 -29.05 31.66
CA ILE A 221 3.35 -28.17 31.84
C ILE A 221 2.42 -28.33 30.64
N LYS A 222 1.19 -28.78 30.90
CA LYS A 222 0.12 -28.78 29.91
C LYS A 222 -0.30 -27.34 29.61
N VAL A 223 -0.02 -26.88 28.39
CA VAL A 223 -0.35 -25.53 27.95
C VAL A 223 -1.80 -25.47 27.47
N GLU A 224 -2.61 -24.61 28.11
CA GLU A 224 -3.98 -24.33 27.70
C GLU A 224 -4.06 -23.10 26.79
N HIS A 225 -4.85 -23.15 25.72
CA HIS A 225 -5.01 -22.04 24.76
C HIS A 225 -5.38 -20.72 25.43
N ARG A 226 -6.24 -20.75 26.47
CA ARG A 226 -6.66 -19.54 27.20
C ARG A 226 -5.49 -18.88 27.93
N ARG A 227 -4.58 -19.67 28.51
CA ARG A 227 -3.35 -19.16 29.13
C ARG A 227 -2.44 -18.52 28.10
N VAL A 228 -2.28 -19.12 26.92
CA VAL A 228 -1.49 -18.52 25.82
C VAL A 228 -2.09 -17.17 25.41
N PHE A 229 -3.41 -17.10 25.24
CA PHE A 229 -4.10 -15.86 24.90
C PHE A 229 -3.89 -14.77 25.96
N ASP A 230 -4.01 -15.10 27.24
CA ASP A 230 -3.79 -14.14 28.32
C ASP A 230 -2.34 -13.66 28.40
N GLN A 231 -1.37 -14.52 28.07
CA GLN A 231 0.03 -14.14 27.98
C GLN A 231 0.35 -13.32 26.74
N LEU A 232 -0.26 -13.63 25.59
CA LEU A 232 -0.12 -12.84 24.35
C LEU A 232 -0.50 -11.38 24.56
N LYS A 233 -1.55 -11.09 25.32
CA LYS A 233 -1.94 -9.72 25.68
C LYS A 233 -0.87 -8.94 26.46
N ARG A 234 0.09 -9.62 27.05
CA ARG A 234 1.12 -9.05 27.93
C ARG A 234 2.52 -9.07 27.31
N VAL A 235 2.68 -9.62 26.10
CA VAL A 235 3.99 -9.67 25.46
C VAL A 235 4.50 -8.26 25.19
N ASN A 236 5.75 -8.04 25.58
CA ASN A 236 6.46 -6.80 25.32
C ASN A 236 7.94 -7.14 25.12
N PHE A 237 8.39 -7.14 23.88
CA PHE A 237 9.77 -7.44 23.51
C PHE A 237 10.17 -6.68 22.25
N THR A 238 11.47 -6.66 21.95
CA THR A 238 11.99 -6.07 20.71
C THR A 238 12.58 -7.16 19.83
N LYS A 239 12.24 -7.17 18.54
CA LYS A 239 12.85 -8.07 17.55
C LYS A 239 13.22 -7.29 16.29
N ASN A 240 14.46 -7.45 15.83
CA ASN A 240 15.01 -6.75 14.67
C ASN A 240 14.80 -5.22 14.72
N ASN A 241 15.03 -4.61 15.90
CA ASN A 241 14.79 -3.19 16.18
C ASN A 241 13.32 -2.72 16.10
N TYR A 242 12.35 -3.65 16.03
CA TYR A 242 10.93 -3.34 16.13
C TYR A 242 10.38 -3.80 17.48
N PRO A 243 9.76 -2.90 18.26
CA PRO A 243 9.00 -3.31 19.43
C PRO A 243 7.77 -4.13 18.99
N VAL A 244 7.42 -5.10 19.83
CA VAL A 244 6.27 -5.98 19.68
C VAL A 244 5.49 -5.94 20.99
N SER A 245 4.33 -5.32 20.90
CA SER A 245 3.33 -5.23 21.96
C SER A 245 1.96 -5.04 21.30
N PHE A 246 0.90 -5.26 22.06
CA PHE A 246 -0.47 -5.13 21.60
C PHE A 246 -1.23 -4.15 22.46
N ASP A 247 -2.12 -3.37 21.86
CA ASP A 247 -3.05 -2.49 22.57
C ASP A 247 -4.25 -3.27 23.15
N THR A 248 -5.24 -2.56 23.69
CA THR A 248 -6.42 -3.18 24.28
C THR A 248 -7.31 -3.93 23.28
N ASN A 249 -7.20 -3.61 21.99
CA ASN A 249 -7.92 -4.27 20.91
C ASN A 249 -7.13 -5.47 20.35
N GLY A 250 -5.86 -5.62 20.75
CA GLY A 250 -4.97 -6.65 20.24
C GLY A 250 -4.16 -6.20 19.02
N ASP A 251 -4.13 -4.89 18.72
CA ASP A 251 -3.42 -4.35 17.56
C ASP A 251 -1.99 -3.96 17.92
N PRO A 252 -1.00 -4.22 17.03
CA PRO A 252 0.34 -3.70 17.22
C PRO A 252 0.39 -2.19 16.98
N VAL A 253 1.38 -1.51 17.58
CA VAL A 253 1.62 -0.09 17.31
C VAL A 253 1.83 0.16 15.81
N ALA A 254 0.98 1.00 15.23
CA ALA A 254 0.99 1.30 13.80
C ALA A 254 2.23 2.13 13.42
N ARG A 255 3.15 1.49 12.69
CA ARG A 255 4.33 2.12 12.09
C ARG A 255 4.42 1.71 10.63
N TYR A 256 4.55 2.69 9.74
CA TYR A 256 4.66 2.49 8.30
C TYR A 256 5.80 3.31 7.73
N GLU A 257 6.47 2.77 6.71
CA GLU A 257 7.35 3.53 5.85
C GLU A 257 6.53 4.16 4.72
N LEU A 258 6.82 5.41 4.38
CA LEU A 258 6.32 5.99 3.15
C LEU A 258 7.31 5.63 2.03
N VAL A 259 6.84 4.91 1.03
CA VAL A 259 7.63 4.41 -0.10
C VAL A 259 7.20 5.11 -1.38
N ASN A 260 8.17 5.46 -2.22
CA ASN A 260 7.98 6.07 -3.53
C ASN A 260 8.66 5.25 -4.63
N TRP A 261 8.01 5.12 -5.78
CA TRP A 261 8.52 4.40 -6.94
C TRP A 261 9.42 5.31 -7.77
N GLN A 262 10.73 5.09 -7.71
CA GLN A 262 11.71 5.93 -8.38
C GLN A 262 12.41 5.14 -9.50
N LEU A 263 12.59 5.78 -10.65
CA LEU A 263 13.39 5.23 -11.74
C LEU A 263 14.88 5.27 -11.36
N LYS A 264 15.57 4.16 -11.63
CA LYS A 264 17.03 4.06 -11.60
C LYS A 264 17.61 4.48 -12.94
N GLY A 265 18.91 4.77 -12.95
CA GLY A 265 19.65 5.11 -14.16
C GLY A 265 19.66 4.00 -15.23
N ASP A 266 19.39 2.75 -14.85
CA ASP A 266 19.26 1.61 -15.76
C ASP A 266 17.83 1.41 -16.31
N GLY A 267 16.89 2.29 -15.97
CA GLY A 267 15.49 2.22 -16.37
C GLY A 267 14.61 1.31 -15.52
N SER A 268 15.17 0.59 -14.53
CA SER A 268 14.39 -0.18 -13.56
C SER A 268 13.74 0.71 -12.50
N VAL A 269 12.71 0.20 -11.81
CA VAL A 269 12.02 0.92 -10.73
C VAL A 269 12.53 0.39 -9.38
N ASP A 270 12.75 1.28 -8.42
CA ASP A 270 13.02 0.94 -7.02
C ASP A 270 11.90 1.41 -6.08
N PHE A 271 11.78 0.71 -4.96
CA PHE A 271 10.98 1.12 -3.83
C PHE A 271 11.85 1.92 -2.86
N VAL A 272 11.78 3.25 -2.96
CA VAL A 272 12.58 4.15 -2.13
C VAL A 272 11.78 4.61 -0.92
N THR A 273 12.26 4.34 0.28
CA THR A 273 11.69 4.90 1.51
C THR A 273 12.00 6.39 1.58
N VAL A 274 10.94 7.22 1.54
CA VAL A 274 10.98 8.70 1.48
C VAL A 274 10.38 9.37 2.71
N GLY A 275 9.83 8.57 3.63
CA GLY A 275 9.29 9.06 4.89
C GLY A 275 8.76 7.94 5.76
N GLN A 276 7.97 8.29 6.76
CA GLN A 276 7.36 7.35 7.70
C GLN A 276 6.10 7.92 8.32
N TYR A 277 5.27 7.01 8.84
CA TYR A 277 4.17 7.29 9.75
C TYR A 277 4.36 6.47 11.03
N ASP A 278 4.38 7.11 12.19
CA ASP A 278 4.52 6.46 13.50
C ASP A 278 3.43 6.94 14.45
N ALA A 279 2.44 6.09 14.70
CA ALA A 279 1.30 6.39 15.58
C ALA A 279 1.68 6.51 17.06
N SER A 280 2.91 6.15 17.45
CA SER A 280 3.41 6.38 18.82
C SER A 280 3.90 7.82 19.06
N LYS A 281 3.94 8.66 18.03
CA LYS A 281 4.36 10.07 18.12
C LYS A 281 3.20 10.98 18.52
N PRO A 282 3.49 12.19 19.06
CA PRO A 282 2.47 13.18 19.35
C PRO A 282 1.67 13.60 18.11
N LYS A 283 0.43 14.04 18.34
CA LYS A 283 -0.47 14.49 17.28
C LYS A 283 0.15 15.63 16.45
N GLY A 284 0.15 15.47 15.13
CA GLY A 284 0.76 16.38 14.17
C GLY A 284 2.22 16.06 13.82
N GLN A 285 2.85 15.08 14.49
CA GLN A 285 4.24 14.67 14.26
C GLN A 285 4.35 13.19 13.84
N GLU A 286 3.22 12.51 13.62
CA GLU A 286 3.19 11.10 13.23
C GLU A 286 3.75 10.90 11.83
N PHE A 287 3.53 11.86 10.92
CA PHE A 287 3.98 11.82 9.53
C PHE A 287 5.22 12.69 9.32
N SER A 288 6.28 12.12 8.76
CA SER A 288 7.51 12.85 8.45
C SER A 288 8.12 12.37 7.13
N LEU A 289 8.65 13.30 6.34
CA LEU A 289 9.46 13.00 5.16
C LEU A 289 10.94 13.05 5.52
N ASN A 290 11.73 12.15 4.94
CA ASN A 290 13.18 12.12 5.10
C ASN A 290 13.93 12.32 3.77
N ARG A 291 13.23 12.25 2.63
CA ARG A 291 13.75 12.47 1.28
C ARG A 291 12.69 13.12 0.39
N ALA A 292 13.13 13.70 -0.72
CA ALA A 292 12.23 14.18 -1.76
C ALA A 292 11.45 13.02 -2.41
N ILE A 293 10.23 13.32 -2.83
CA ILE A 293 9.37 12.42 -3.59
C ILE A 293 9.50 12.79 -5.05
N ILE A 294 9.66 11.78 -5.91
CA ILE A 294 9.58 11.93 -7.36
C ILE A 294 8.16 11.54 -7.77
N TRP A 295 7.46 12.48 -8.40
CA TRP A 295 6.06 12.34 -8.77
C TRP A 295 5.91 11.72 -10.17
N TYR A 296 4.68 11.50 -10.60
CA TYR A 296 4.39 10.83 -11.89
C TYR A 296 5.00 11.50 -13.12
N ASP A 297 5.32 12.80 -13.05
CA ASP A 297 5.93 13.58 -14.13
C ASP A 297 7.46 13.64 -14.04
N SER A 298 8.06 12.78 -13.21
CA SER A 298 9.50 12.73 -12.94
C SER A 298 10.07 14.01 -12.33
N SER A 299 9.22 14.86 -11.75
CA SER A 299 9.62 16.07 -11.04
C SER A 299 9.53 15.88 -9.53
N GLU A 300 10.16 16.78 -8.77
CA GLU A 300 9.95 16.93 -7.32
C GLU A 300 8.77 17.87 -7.01
N LYS A 301 8.17 18.48 -8.03
CA LYS A 301 7.06 19.42 -7.86
C LYS A 301 5.78 18.64 -7.60
N VAL A 302 5.17 18.90 -6.44
CA VAL A 302 3.89 18.29 -6.06
C VAL A 302 2.85 18.50 -7.16
N PRO A 303 2.25 17.43 -7.71
CA PRO A 303 1.23 17.58 -8.74
C PRO A 303 0.01 18.28 -8.21
N VAL A 304 -0.64 19.07 -9.06
CA VAL A 304 -1.90 19.73 -8.71
C VAL A 304 -3.06 18.79 -8.99
N SER A 305 -3.97 18.63 -8.00
CA SER A 305 -5.22 17.88 -8.17
C SER A 305 -6.32 18.60 -7.41
N VAL A 306 -6.99 19.50 -8.12
CA VAL A 306 -8.11 20.33 -7.66
C VAL A 306 -9.26 20.25 -8.66
N CYS A 307 -10.50 20.47 -8.22
CA CYS A 307 -11.66 20.47 -9.12
C CYS A 307 -11.77 21.77 -9.91
N SER A 308 -11.49 22.90 -9.24
CA SER A 308 -11.45 24.23 -9.82
C SER A 308 -10.13 24.90 -9.44
N ASP A 309 -9.51 25.60 -10.39
CA ASP A 309 -8.32 26.40 -10.13
C ASP A 309 -8.60 27.52 -9.12
N SER A 310 -7.56 28.05 -8.51
CA SER A 310 -7.69 29.21 -7.63
C SER A 310 -8.16 30.43 -8.42
N CYS A 311 -9.20 31.10 -7.92
CA CYS A 311 -9.69 32.34 -8.51
C CYS A 311 -8.61 33.43 -8.47
N LEU A 312 -8.43 34.11 -9.61
CA LEU A 312 -7.47 35.20 -9.78
C LEU A 312 -7.94 36.48 -9.08
N PRO A 313 -7.03 37.43 -8.79
CA PRO A 313 -7.42 38.74 -8.28
C PRO A 313 -8.49 39.40 -9.14
N GLY A 314 -9.44 40.09 -8.52
CA GLY A 314 -10.63 40.63 -9.18
C GLY A 314 -11.79 39.64 -9.36
N THR A 315 -11.58 38.35 -9.02
CA THR A 315 -12.64 37.34 -9.01
C THR A 315 -12.83 36.71 -7.62
N ARG A 316 -14.03 36.20 -7.35
CA ARG A 316 -14.40 35.48 -6.13
C ARG A 316 -15.01 34.12 -6.44
N LYS A 317 -14.93 33.20 -5.48
CA LYS A 317 -15.54 31.87 -5.59
C LYS A 317 -17.07 31.97 -5.54
N ALA A 318 -17.72 31.26 -6.44
CA ALA A 318 -19.16 31.05 -6.47
C ALA A 318 -19.47 29.55 -6.37
N VAL A 319 -20.38 29.20 -5.47
CA VAL A 319 -20.82 27.82 -5.27
C VAL A 319 -21.50 27.32 -6.54
N LYS A 320 -21.13 26.11 -6.98
CA LYS A 320 -21.72 25.47 -8.15
C LYS A 320 -22.80 24.47 -7.70
N ASN A 321 -24.06 24.81 -7.95
CA ASN A 321 -25.20 23.98 -7.55
C ASN A 321 -25.05 22.54 -8.09
N GLY A 322 -25.21 21.56 -7.21
CA GLY A 322 -25.10 20.13 -7.54
C GLY A 322 -23.66 19.60 -7.65
N ARG A 323 -22.62 20.40 -7.34
CA ARG A 323 -21.22 19.96 -7.28
C ARG A 323 -20.67 20.04 -5.84
N PRO A 324 -19.63 19.24 -5.50
CA PRO A 324 -18.98 19.30 -4.18
C PRO A 324 -18.35 20.68 -3.91
N VAL A 325 -18.11 21.01 -2.62
CA VAL A 325 -17.56 22.31 -2.18
C VAL A 325 -16.21 22.66 -2.81
N CYS A 326 -15.42 21.66 -3.21
CA CYS A 326 -14.14 21.85 -3.87
C CYS A 326 -14.27 22.35 -5.32
N CYS A 327 -15.47 22.27 -5.90
CA CYS A 327 -15.78 22.68 -7.26
C CYS A 327 -16.60 23.97 -7.24
N TYR A 328 -16.02 25.06 -7.72
CA TYR A 328 -16.62 26.39 -7.76
C TYR A 328 -16.32 27.08 -9.08
N ASP A 329 -17.12 28.10 -9.41
CA ASP A 329 -16.82 29.00 -10.53
C ASP A 329 -16.16 30.28 -9.97
N CYS A 330 -15.31 30.91 -10.78
CA CYS A 330 -14.72 32.20 -10.44
C CYS A 330 -15.50 33.30 -11.17
N ILE A 331 -16.17 34.16 -10.40
CA ILE A 331 -16.98 35.26 -10.94
C ILE A 331 -16.35 36.60 -10.57
N ASN A 332 -16.54 37.61 -11.41
CA ASN A 332 -16.05 38.96 -11.13
C ASN A 332 -16.63 39.49 -9.82
N CYS A 333 -15.82 40.26 -9.09
CA CYS A 333 -16.29 41.02 -7.94
C CYS A 333 -17.35 42.03 -8.38
N ALA A 334 -18.33 42.30 -7.51
CA ALA A 334 -19.32 43.34 -7.80
C ALA A 334 -18.66 44.73 -7.74
N ASP A 335 -19.31 45.73 -8.34
CA ASP A 335 -18.82 47.11 -8.27
C ASP A 335 -18.67 47.55 -6.81
N GLY A 336 -17.46 48.01 -6.44
CA GLY A 336 -17.11 48.39 -5.08
C GLY A 336 -16.52 47.26 -4.20
N GLU A 337 -16.42 46.03 -4.70
CA GLU A 337 -15.75 44.92 -4.04
C GLU A 337 -14.36 44.65 -4.64
N ILE A 338 -13.38 44.30 -3.80
CA ILE A 338 -12.02 44.01 -4.25
C ILE A 338 -11.58 42.63 -3.72
N SER A 339 -10.98 41.82 -4.59
CA SER A 339 -10.29 40.59 -4.24
C SER A 339 -8.81 40.73 -4.59
N ASN A 340 -7.97 41.02 -3.59
CA ASN A 340 -6.54 41.31 -3.76
C ASN A 340 -5.66 40.05 -3.77
N GLU A 341 -6.16 38.91 -3.26
CA GLU A 341 -5.40 37.67 -3.15
C GLU A 341 -6.13 36.52 -3.84
N THR A 342 -5.37 35.52 -4.30
CA THR A 342 -5.93 34.33 -4.94
C THR A 342 -6.66 33.45 -3.94
N GLY A 343 -7.84 32.95 -4.32
CA GLY A 343 -8.54 31.91 -3.56
C GLY A 343 -9.54 32.37 -2.48
N PHE A 344 -9.88 33.66 -2.40
CA PHE A 344 -10.89 34.18 -1.47
C PHE A 344 -12.30 33.59 -1.71
N THR A 345 -12.97 33.24 -0.61
CA THR A 345 -14.38 32.79 -0.59
C THR A 345 -15.38 33.94 -0.63
N SER A 346 -14.95 35.16 -0.32
CA SER A 346 -15.71 36.41 -0.37
C SER A 346 -14.76 37.57 -0.65
N ALA A 347 -15.10 38.48 -1.56
CA ALA A 347 -14.33 39.71 -1.73
C ALA A 347 -14.53 40.60 -0.49
N PRO A 348 -13.49 40.99 0.27
CA PRO A 348 -13.66 41.96 1.33
C PRO A 348 -14.16 43.29 0.77
N VAL A 349 -15.21 43.85 1.37
CA VAL A 349 -15.69 45.20 1.07
C VAL A 349 -14.72 46.18 1.73
N TRP A 350 -13.75 46.67 0.97
CA TRP A 350 -12.96 47.83 1.38
C TRP A 350 -13.65 49.07 0.84
N ILE A 351 -14.34 49.82 1.71
CA ILE A 351 -14.68 51.20 1.40
C ILE A 351 -13.35 51.95 1.34
N GLN A 352 -12.91 52.34 0.16
CA GLN A 352 -11.87 53.37 0.03
C GLN A 352 -12.44 54.64 0.67
N ASN A 353 -12.06 54.92 1.91
CA ASN A 353 -12.14 56.27 2.43
C ASN A 353 -11.16 57.10 1.60
N THR A 354 -11.74 57.92 0.73
CA THR A 354 -11.09 58.94 -0.11
C THR A 354 -10.14 59.82 0.66
#